data_AF-A0A7S1LBA4-F1
#
_entry.id   AF-A0A7S1LBA4-F1
#
_cell.length_a   1.000
_cell.length_b   1.000
_cell.length_c   1.000
_cell.angle_alpha   90.00
_cell.angle_beta   90.00
_cell.angle_gamma   90.00
#
_symmetry.space_group_name_H-M   'P 1'
#
loop_
_entity.id
_entity.type
_entity.pdbx_description
1 polymer ?
#
loop_
_entity_poly.entity_id
_entity_poly.type
_entity_poly.pdbx_seq_one_letter_code
_entity_poly.pdbx_strand_id
1 'polypeptide(L)'
;DRECAIFVTMNPAYAGRTELPENIKSLFRPCAMCVPDLKNICEIMLAAEGFGEAKDLALKFVTLYKLNKELLSPQDHYDWGLRAVKSVLYIAGALKRGDPEVPERKVLMRALRDTNLAKL
;
A
#
# COMPACT_ATOMS: atom_id res chain seq x y z
N ASP A 1 -30.87 -2.63 -19.51
CA ASP A 1 -30.42 -1.27 -19.18
C ASP A 1 -28.98 -1.12 -19.66
N ARG A 2 -28.64 -0.04 -20.38
CA ARG A 2 -27.29 0.15 -20.97
C ARG A 2 -26.25 0.63 -19.95
N GLU A 3 -26.69 0.97 -18.75
CA GLU A 3 -25.83 1.48 -17.67
C GLU A 3 -25.41 0.39 -16.66
N CYS A 4 -25.85 -0.85 -16.85
CA CYS A 4 -25.50 -1.96 -15.97
C CYS A 4 -24.24 -2.70 -16.45
N ALA A 5 -23.26 -2.86 -15.56
CA ALA A 5 -22.03 -3.63 -15.82
C ALA A 5 -21.71 -4.54 -14.62
N ILE A 6 -21.20 -5.74 -14.91
CA ILE A 6 -20.79 -6.74 -13.90
C ILE A 6 -19.28 -6.93 -14.01
N PHE A 7 -18.60 -6.82 -12.86
CA PHE A 7 -17.17 -7.05 -12.75
C PHE A 7 -16.91 -8.18 -11.76
N VAL A 8 -15.89 -8.98 -12.04
CA VAL A 8 -15.47 -10.08 -11.18
C VAL A 8 -13.99 -9.95 -10.91
N THR A 9 -13.61 -9.97 -9.63
CA THR A 9 -12.21 -10.02 -9.20
C THR A 9 -11.84 -11.44 -8.84
N MET A 10 -10.80 -11.97 -9.48
CA MET A 10 -10.28 -13.31 -9.24
C MET A 10 -8.89 -13.19 -8.60
N ASN A 11 -8.60 -13.99 -7.59
CA ASN A 11 -7.23 -14.17 -7.09
C ASN A 11 -6.80 -15.60 -7.41
N PRO A 12 -6.18 -15.82 -8.59
CA PRO A 12 -5.74 -17.15 -9.00
C PRO A 12 -4.80 -17.74 -7.94
N ALA A 13 -4.93 -19.04 -7.66
CA ALA A 13 -4.13 -19.76 -6.67
C ALA A 13 -4.35 -19.38 -5.18
N TYR A 14 -5.38 -18.59 -4.84
CA TYR A 14 -5.75 -18.41 -3.43
C TYR A 14 -6.38 -19.70 -2.87
N ALA A 15 -5.69 -20.35 -1.94
CA ALA A 15 -6.10 -21.63 -1.37
C ALA A 15 -7.53 -21.58 -0.79
N GLY A 16 -8.28 -22.67 -0.98
CA GLY A 16 -9.65 -22.80 -0.46
C GLY A 16 -10.72 -22.09 -1.28
N ARG A 17 -10.42 -21.61 -2.50
CA ARG A 17 -11.41 -21.06 -3.44
C ARG A 17 -11.50 -21.88 -4.71
N THR A 18 -12.73 -22.09 -5.18
CA THR A 18 -13.00 -22.72 -6.47
C THR A 18 -12.86 -21.66 -7.57
N GLU A 19 -12.17 -22.02 -8.65
CA GLU A 19 -12.10 -21.17 -9.83
C GLU A 19 -13.46 -21.09 -10.54
N LEU A 20 -13.66 -20.02 -11.31
CA LEU A 20 -14.84 -19.92 -12.17
C LEU A 20 -14.78 -20.96 -13.29
N PRO A 21 -15.91 -21.57 -13.65
CA PRO A 21 -16.03 -22.39 -14.86
C PRO A 21 -15.58 -21.63 -16.12
N GLU A 22 -14.94 -22.32 -17.06
CA GLU A 22 -14.38 -21.71 -18.27
C GLU A 22 -15.42 -21.01 -19.15
N ASN A 23 -16.66 -21.53 -19.20
CA ASN A 23 -17.77 -20.91 -19.92
C ASN A 23 -18.22 -19.57 -19.32
N ILE A 24 -17.96 -19.34 -18.02
CA ILE A 24 -18.22 -18.05 -17.37
C ILE A 24 -17.01 -17.14 -17.56
N LYS A 25 -15.79 -17.65 -17.37
CA LYS A 25 -14.55 -16.89 -17.58
C LYS A 25 -14.48 -16.27 -18.98
N SER A 26 -14.92 -17.00 -20.01
CA SER A 26 -14.91 -16.53 -21.41
C SER A 26 -15.81 -15.31 -21.68
N LEU A 27 -16.74 -15.01 -20.78
CA LEU A 27 -17.60 -13.81 -20.87
C LEU A 27 -16.89 -12.54 -20.40
N PHE A 28 -15.75 -12.66 -19.71
CA PHE A 28 -15.01 -11.53 -19.14
C PHE A 28 -13.68 -11.30 -19.87
N ARG A 29 -13.25 -10.04 -19.90
CA ARG A 29 -11.90 -9.67 -20.37
C ARG A 29 -10.93 -9.68 -19.18
N PRO A 30 -9.82 -10.43 -19.25
CA PRO A 30 -8.86 -10.46 -18.14
C PRO A 30 -8.10 -9.13 -18.06
N CYS A 31 -7.83 -8.69 -16.82
CA CYS A 31 -6.97 -7.56 -16.52
C CYS A 31 -6.05 -7.95 -15.35
N ALA A 32 -4.74 -7.98 -15.60
CA ALA A 32 -3.75 -8.37 -14.59
C ALA A 32 -3.36 -7.17 -13.73
N MET A 33 -3.58 -7.27 -12.42
CA MET A 33 -3.31 -6.20 -11.43
C MET A 33 -2.23 -6.65 -10.44
N CYS A 34 -1.11 -7.20 -10.94
CA CYS A 34 -0.11 -7.90 -10.11
C CYS A 34 0.82 -6.98 -9.31
N VAL A 35 1.23 -5.84 -9.88
CA VAL A 35 2.22 -4.95 -9.28
C VAL A 35 1.71 -3.51 -9.32
N PRO A 36 1.32 -2.92 -8.16
CA PRO A 36 0.96 -1.52 -8.09
C PRO A 36 2.20 -0.62 -8.10
N ASP A 37 2.05 0.61 -8.60
CA ASP A 37 3.07 1.65 -8.48
C ASP A 37 3.03 2.27 -7.07
N LEU A 38 3.79 1.68 -6.15
CA LEU A 38 3.84 2.14 -4.76
C LEU A 38 4.37 3.57 -4.63
N LYS A 39 5.30 3.99 -5.49
CA LYS A 39 5.91 5.32 -5.38
C LYS A 39 4.87 6.40 -5.65
N ASN A 40 4.17 6.28 -6.77
CA ASN A 40 3.13 7.24 -7.14
C ASN A 40 1.97 7.24 -6.14
N ILE A 41 1.57 6.06 -5.64
CA ILE A 41 0.52 5.96 -4.60
C ILE A 41 0.98 6.67 -3.32
N CYS A 42 2.21 6.42 -2.85
CA CYS A 42 2.73 7.05 -1.64
C CYS A 42 2.85 8.57 -1.78
N GLU A 43 3.31 9.06 -2.93
CA GLU A 43 3.46 10.50 -3.22
C GLU A 43 2.09 11.21 -3.17
N ILE A 44 1.09 10.68 -3.88
CA ILE A 44 -0.26 11.26 -3.90
C ILE A 44 -0.89 11.23 -2.50
N MET A 45 -0.73 10.12 -1.78
CA MET A 45 -1.26 10.00 -0.42
C MET A 45 -0.62 11.00 0.54
N LEU A 46 0.71 11.12 0.55
CA LEU A 46 1.40 12.10 1.38
C LEU A 46 0.99 13.54 1.02
N ALA A 47 0.90 13.86 -0.27
CA ALA A 47 0.43 15.16 -0.72
C ALA A 47 -1.00 15.46 -0.25
N ALA A 48 -1.90 14.47 -0.32
CA ALA A 48 -3.28 14.59 0.17
C ALA A 48 -3.37 14.78 1.70
N GLU A 49 -2.39 14.27 2.44
CA GLU A 49 -2.28 14.47 3.89
C GLU A 49 -1.61 15.80 4.29
N GLY A 50 -1.20 16.62 3.31
CA GLY A 50 -0.63 17.95 3.52
C GLY A 50 0.89 18.00 3.61
N PHE A 51 1.60 16.98 3.11
CA PHE A 51 3.06 16.97 3.02
C PHE A 51 3.54 17.74 1.80
N GLY A 52 4.35 18.78 2.00
CA GLY A 52 5.01 19.55 0.93
C GLY A 52 6.19 18.82 0.30
N GLU A 53 6.91 17.98 1.05
CA GLU A 53 8.05 17.19 0.56
C GLU A 53 7.62 15.77 0.08
N ALA A 54 6.35 15.59 -0.28
CA ALA A 54 5.74 14.29 -0.55
C ALA A 54 6.52 13.42 -1.56
N LYS A 55 7.02 14.01 -2.64
CA LYS A 55 7.78 13.30 -3.69
C LYS A 55 9.07 12.66 -3.17
N ASP A 56 9.86 13.42 -2.42
CA ASP A 56 11.13 12.95 -1.88
C ASP A 56 10.92 11.97 -0.73
N LEU A 57 9.89 12.20 0.09
CA LEU A 57 9.51 11.32 1.19
C LEU A 57 8.95 9.98 0.69
N ALA A 58 8.14 9.98 -0.38
CA ALA A 58 7.62 8.77 -1.00
C ALA A 58 8.74 7.89 -1.56
N LEU A 59 9.73 8.47 -2.24
CA LEU A 59 10.89 7.73 -2.74
C LEU A 59 11.65 7.06 -1.59
N LYS A 60 11.93 7.79 -0.51
CA LYS A 60 12.62 7.25 0.68
C LYS A 60 11.80 6.15 1.36
N PHE A 61 10.50 6.35 1.51
CA PHE A 61 9.58 5.38 2.13
C PHE A 61 9.55 4.06 1.36
N VAL A 62 9.33 4.11 0.03
CA VAL A 62 9.27 2.90 -0.80
C VAL A 62 10.62 2.18 -0.84
N THR A 63 11.72 2.94 -0.87
CA THR A 63 13.08 2.37 -0.82
C THR A 63 13.29 1.61 0.50
N LEU A 64 12.90 2.19 1.62
CA LEU A 64 12.99 1.55 2.93
C LEU A 64 12.15 0.26 3.00
N TYR A 65 10.90 0.29 2.54
CA TYR A 65 10.04 -0.91 2.54
C TYR A 65 10.60 -2.03 1.66
N LYS A 66 11.16 -1.68 0.51
CA LYS A 66 11.85 -2.64 -0.36
C LYS A 66 13.05 -3.27 0.36
N LEU A 67 13.92 -2.46 0.96
CA LEU A 67 15.09 -2.94 1.69
C LEU A 67 14.71 -3.79 2.89
N ASN A 68 13.67 -3.42 3.66
CA ASN A 68 13.20 -4.22 4.78
C ASN A 68 12.73 -5.61 4.35
N LYS A 69 12.03 -5.71 3.22
CA LYS A 69 11.60 -7.01 2.66
C LYS A 69 12.79 -7.87 2.22
N GLU A 70 13.87 -7.25 1.73
CA GLU A 70 15.04 -7.95 1.18
C GLU A 70 16.08 -8.31 2.25
N LEU A 71 16.21 -7.51 3.32
CA LEU A 71 17.31 -7.60 4.27
C LEU A 71 16.91 -8.12 5.66
N LEU A 72 15.63 -8.03 6.05
CA LEU A 72 15.19 -8.58 7.33
C LEU A 72 15.05 -10.10 7.26
N SER A 73 15.02 -10.73 8.43
CA SER A 73 14.80 -12.17 8.52
C SER A 73 13.43 -12.54 7.91
N PRO A 74 13.31 -13.70 7.25
CA PRO A 74 12.03 -14.14 6.71
C PRO A 74 11.10 -14.50 7.88
N GLN A 75 10.01 -13.76 8.04
CA GLN A 75 8.98 -14.00 9.03
C GLN A 75 7.59 -13.91 8.38
N ASP A 76 6.72 -14.88 8.65
CA ASP A 76 5.38 -14.95 8.04
C ASP A 76 4.46 -13.78 8.42
N HIS A 77 4.70 -13.18 9.60
CA HIS A 77 3.89 -12.08 10.11
C HIS A 77 4.33 -10.70 9.58
N TYR A 78 5.42 -10.61 8.82
CA TYR A 78 5.84 -9.36 8.19
C TYR A 78 4.94 -9.01 7.01
N ASP A 79 4.20 -7.90 7.12
CA ASP A 79 3.38 -7.35 6.05
C ASP A 79 4.01 -6.07 5.49
N TRP A 80 4.63 -6.20 4.31
CA TRP A 80 5.18 -5.11 3.49
C TRP A 80 4.25 -4.72 2.34
N GLY A 81 3.02 -5.23 2.31
CA GLY A 81 2.05 -5.01 1.24
C GLY A 81 1.43 -3.60 1.27
N LEU A 82 0.69 -3.26 0.20
CA LEU A 82 0.06 -1.95 0.03
C LEU A 82 -0.90 -1.59 1.18
N ARG A 83 -1.55 -2.57 1.82
CA ARG A 83 -2.43 -2.33 2.98
C ARG A 83 -1.64 -1.80 4.18
N ALA A 84 -0.50 -2.41 4.50
CA ALA A 84 0.37 -1.94 5.56
C ALA A 84 0.90 -0.54 5.24
N VAL A 85 1.35 -0.31 3.99
CA VAL A 85 1.79 1.01 3.51
C VAL A 85 0.71 2.08 3.72
N LYS A 86 -0.52 1.81 3.25
CA LYS A 86 -1.66 2.75 3.40
C LYS A 86 -1.90 3.13 4.86
N SER A 87 -1.81 2.16 5.78
CA SER A 87 -1.98 2.38 7.21
C SER A 87 -0.94 3.36 7.77
N VAL A 88 0.34 3.16 7.44
CA VAL A 88 1.41 4.05 7.92
C VAL A 88 1.25 5.47 7.40
N LEU A 89 0.92 5.64 6.12
CA LEU A 89 0.75 6.98 5.53
C LEU A 89 -0.45 7.73 6.14
N TYR A 90 -1.55 7.02 6.42
CA TYR A 90 -2.71 7.61 7.09
C TYR A 90 -2.36 8.09 8.52
N ILE A 91 -1.60 7.29 9.27
CA ILE A 91 -1.11 7.66 10.60
C ILE A 91 -0.16 8.86 10.51
N ALA A 92 0.74 8.89 9.52
CA ALA A 92 1.64 10.01 9.30
C ALA A 92 0.86 11.32 9.03
N GLY A 93 -0.22 11.26 8.26
CA GLY A 93 -1.11 12.40 8.04
C GLY A 93 -1.82 12.89 9.31
N ALA A 94 -2.31 11.97 10.14
CA ALA A 94 -2.88 12.32 11.43
C ALA A 94 -1.85 13.02 12.35
N LEU A 95 -0.62 12.51 12.40
CA LEU A 95 0.47 13.12 13.15
C LEU A 95 0.85 14.51 12.59
N LYS A 96 0.87 14.68 11.26
CA LYS A 96 1.17 15.98 10.64
C LYS A 96 0.14 17.04 11.00
N ARG A 97 -1.14 16.68 11.06
CA ARG A 97 -2.22 17.59 11.51
C ARG A 97 -2.13 17.92 12.99
N GLY A 98 -1.73 16.96 13.83
CA GLY A 98 -1.54 17.19 15.26
C GLY A 98 -0.34 18.07 15.59
N ASP A 99 0.74 17.95 14.79
CA ASP A 99 2.01 18.64 15.00
C ASP A 99 2.49 19.38 13.73
N PRO A 100 1.82 20.47 13.27
CA PRO A 100 2.12 21.10 11.96
C PRO A 100 3.54 21.64 11.81
N GLU A 101 4.12 22.14 12.90
CA GLU A 101 5.46 22.74 12.94
C GLU A 101 6.59 21.71 12.92
N VAL A 102 6.27 20.43 13.16
CA VAL A 102 7.29 19.38 13.15
C VAL A 102 7.72 19.10 11.70
N PRO A 103 9.04 19.02 11.43
CA PRO A 103 9.54 18.67 10.11
C PRO A 103 8.93 17.37 9.60
N GLU A 104 8.42 17.39 8.37
CA GLU A 104 7.68 16.27 7.76
C GLU A 104 8.43 14.95 7.80
N ARG A 105 9.75 15.01 7.57
CA ARG A 105 10.63 13.85 7.70
C ARG A 105 10.55 13.21 9.09
N LYS A 106 10.51 14.01 10.16
CA LYS A 106 10.43 13.49 11.53
C LYS A 106 9.05 12.87 11.80
N VAL A 107 7.99 13.48 11.26
CA VAL A 107 6.63 12.93 11.34
C VAL A 107 6.55 11.54 10.70
N LEU A 108 7.08 11.41 9.48
CA LEU A 108 7.08 10.13 8.76
C LEU A 108 7.92 9.06 9.47
N MET A 109 9.10 9.44 9.98
CA MET A 109 9.94 8.52 10.76
C MET A 109 9.28 8.06 12.06
N ARG A 110 8.54 8.95 12.75
CA ARG A 110 7.75 8.60 13.93
C ARG A 110 6.66 7.60 13.57
N ALA A 111 5.88 7.88 12.52
CA ALA A 111 4.84 6.96 12.05
C ALA A 111 5.42 5.57 11.74
N LEU A 112 6.50 5.52 10.95
CA LEU A 112 7.22 4.29 10.61
C LEU A 112 7.66 3.49 11.83
N ARG A 113 8.30 4.15 12.80
CA ARG A 113 8.77 3.51 14.03
C ARG A 113 7.59 2.95 14.81
N ASP A 114 6.58 3.77 15.08
CA ASP A 114 5.47 3.40 15.96
C ASP A 114 4.64 2.26 15.35
N THR A 115 4.55 2.16 14.02
CA THR A 115 3.83 1.07 13.33
C THR A 115 4.63 -0.22 13.14
N ASN A 116 5.96 -0.12 13.03
CA ASN A 116 6.81 -1.27 12.72
C ASN A 116 7.47 -1.88 13.97
N LEU A 117 7.62 -1.14 15.06
CA LEU A 117 8.25 -1.65 16.29
C LEU A 117 7.50 -2.85 16.87
N ALA A 118 6.17 -2.84 16.84
CA ALA A 118 5.35 -3.94 17.34
C ALA A 118 5.41 -5.21 16.46
N LYS A 119 5.99 -5.10 15.26
CA LYS A 119 6.12 -6.20 14.30
C LYS A 119 7.52 -6.82 14.31
N LEU A 120 8.52 -6.11 14.81
CA LEU A 120 9.91 -6.58 14.91
C LEU A 120 10.11 -7.43 16.17
#